data_AF-A0AAW5E6L9-F1
#
_entry.id   AF-A0AAW5E6L9-F1
#
_cell.length_a   1.000
_cell.length_b   1.000
_cell.length_c   1.000
_cell.angle_alpha   90.00
_cell.angle_beta   90.00
_cell.angle_gamma   90.00
#
_symmetry.space_group_name_H-M   'P 1'
#
loop_
_entity.id
_entity.type
_entity.pdbx_description
1 polymer ?
#
loop_
_entity_poly.entity_id
_entity_poly.type
_entity_poly.pdbx_seq_one_letter_code
_entity_poly.pdbx_strand_id
1 'polypeptide(L)'
;MGKRQADIIKELTDKQVLFHLYLTQIVVLIVSLIIGYLLFDNIDSFLNLWDLKDINIILVGGSTAVIVIMIDFMLMKYLPKSMYDDGGINERIFQNRGIAHIFGLCLLIALAEEILFRGVIQTHFGIMIASIIFALLHIRYLYKWVLLISVVLLSFLLGYIYEVTGNLAITVFAHFMIDFVFAVKIRMENR
;
A
#
# COMPACT_ATOMS: atom_id res chain seq x y z
N MET A 1 -11.95 -2.83 28.68
CA MET A 1 -11.72 -3.10 27.25
C MET A 1 -11.10 -1.86 26.64
N GLY A 2 -9.89 -1.94 26.09
CA GLY A 2 -9.28 -0.80 25.40
C GLY A 2 -10.11 -0.40 24.18
N LYS A 3 -10.25 0.90 23.91
CA LYS A 3 -10.86 1.39 22.67
C LYS A 3 -10.09 0.80 21.47
N ARG A 4 -10.80 0.32 20.46
CA ARG A 4 -10.14 -0.19 19.25
C ARG A 4 -9.49 0.99 18.52
N GLN A 5 -8.43 0.73 17.76
CA GLN A 5 -7.73 1.78 16.99
C GLN A 5 -8.69 2.59 16.10
N ALA A 6 -9.69 1.93 15.51
CA ALA A 6 -10.74 2.59 14.73
C ALA A 6 -11.58 3.59 15.56
N ASP A 7 -11.82 3.32 16.84
CA ASP A 7 -12.56 4.22 17.73
C ASP A 7 -11.72 5.43 18.14
N ILE A 8 -10.40 5.24 18.32
CA ILE A 8 -9.46 6.33 18.60
C ILE A 8 -9.35 7.26 17.37
N ILE A 9 -9.27 6.70 16.17
CA ILE A 9 -9.15 7.48 14.93
C ILE A 9 -10.41 8.35 14.70
N LYS A 10 -11.59 7.88 15.11
CA LYS A 10 -12.84 8.68 15.03
C LYS A 10 -12.80 9.95 15.89
N GLU A 11 -11.99 9.99 16.94
CA GLU A 11 -11.84 11.15 17.83
C GLU A 11 -10.82 12.16 17.29
N LEU A 12 -10.00 11.77 16.31
CA LEU A 12 -9.01 12.65 15.68
C LEU A 12 -9.67 13.61 14.69
N THR A 13 -9.03 14.75 14.44
CA THR A 13 -9.33 15.63 13.30
C THR A 13 -8.72 15.09 12.00
N ASP A 14 -9.21 15.49 10.83
CA ASP A 14 -8.66 15.02 9.54
C ASP A 14 -7.18 15.40 9.35
N LYS A 15 -6.75 16.52 9.95
CA LYS A 15 -5.33 16.92 9.97
C LYS A 15 -4.49 15.93 10.79
N GLN A 16 -5.00 15.45 11.92
CA GLN A 16 -4.32 14.47 12.76
C GLN A 16 -4.28 13.09 12.08
N VAL A 17 -5.36 12.65 11.43
CA VAL A 17 -5.36 11.40 10.64
C VAL A 17 -4.26 11.44 9.57
N LEU A 18 -4.19 12.54 8.82
CA LEU A 18 -3.17 12.72 7.79
C LEU A 18 -1.75 12.80 8.38
N PHE A 19 -1.58 13.50 9.50
CA PHE A 19 -0.29 13.57 10.21
C PHE A 19 0.20 12.17 10.60
N HIS A 20 -0.68 11.34 11.17
CA HIS A 20 -0.34 9.96 11.53
C HIS A 20 -0.02 9.11 10.30
N LEU A 21 -0.71 9.31 9.18
CA LEU A 21 -0.37 8.62 7.92
C LEU A 21 1.06 8.98 7.46
N TYR A 22 1.41 10.26 7.40
CA TYR A 22 2.79 10.68 7.06
C TYR A 22 3.81 10.15 8.05
N LEU A 23 3.52 10.21 9.34
CA LEU A 23 4.39 9.69 10.39
C LEU A 23 4.64 8.19 10.20
N THR A 24 3.59 7.41 9.91
CA THR A 24 3.73 5.99 9.62
C THR A 24 4.63 5.75 8.41
N GLN A 25 4.47 6.50 7.31
CA GLN A 25 5.34 6.34 6.14
C GLN A 25 6.80 6.70 6.42
N ILE A 26 7.05 7.74 7.23
CA ILE A 26 8.40 8.09 7.69
C ILE A 26 8.99 6.97 8.54
N VAL A 27 8.23 6.41 9.47
CA VAL A 27 8.67 5.28 10.30
C VAL A 27 8.99 4.07 9.44
N VAL A 28 8.14 3.73 8.47
CA VAL A 28 8.36 2.63 7.52
C VAL A 28 9.66 2.84 6.75
N LEU A 29 9.93 4.05 6.25
CA LEU A 29 11.18 4.37 5.56
C LEU A 29 12.40 4.28 6.48
N ILE A 30 12.33 4.79 7.71
CA ILE A 30 13.42 4.69 8.68
C ILE A 30 13.71 3.22 9.01
N VAL A 31 12.67 2.42 9.25
CA VAL A 31 12.82 0.98 9.50
C VAL A 31 13.43 0.29 8.29
N SER A 32 13.00 0.63 7.07
CA SER A 32 13.59 0.11 5.84
C SER A 32 15.07 0.45 5.71
N LEU A 33 15.46 1.68 6.03
CA LEU A 33 16.85 2.12 5.99
C LEU A 33 17.71 1.38 7.03
N ILE A 34 17.20 1.22 8.25
CA ILE A 34 17.92 0.51 9.33
C ILE A 34 18.09 -0.96 8.98
N ILE A 35 17.00 -1.65 8.63
CA ILE A 35 17.05 -3.08 8.30
C ILE A 35 17.85 -3.29 7.02
N GLY A 36 17.65 -2.46 6.00
CA GLY A 36 18.39 -2.51 4.75
C GLY A 36 19.89 -2.34 4.96
N TYR A 37 20.31 -1.37 5.79
CA TYR A 37 21.72 -1.19 6.15
C TYR A 37 22.33 -2.42 6.86
N LEU A 38 21.53 -3.16 7.63
CA LEU A 38 21.98 -4.34 8.35
C LEU A 38 22.03 -5.61 7.49
N LEU A 39 21.18 -5.71 6.47
CA LEU A 39 21.00 -6.93 5.68
C LEU A 39 21.67 -6.89 4.30
N PHE A 40 21.82 -5.71 3.68
CA PHE A 40 22.52 -5.57 2.42
C PHE A 40 24.02 -5.39 2.63
N ASP A 41 24.83 -6.16 1.90
CA ASP A 41 26.30 -6.04 1.93
C ASP A 41 26.80 -4.70 1.39
N ASN A 42 26.07 -4.12 0.42
CA ASN A 42 26.39 -2.84 -0.21
C ASN A 42 25.15 -2.15 -0.76
N ILE A 43 25.25 -0.83 -0.97
CA ILE A 43 24.15 -0.02 -1.50
C ILE A 43 23.80 -0.40 -2.95
N ASP A 44 24.79 -0.85 -3.74
CA ASP A 44 24.59 -1.23 -5.14
C ASP A 44 23.62 -2.42 -5.28
N SER A 45 23.66 -3.37 -4.35
CA SER A 45 22.73 -4.51 -4.31
C SER A 45 21.29 -4.06 -4.15
N PHE A 46 21.04 -3.00 -3.37
CA PHE A 46 19.71 -2.40 -3.27
C PHE A 46 19.36 -1.56 -4.49
N LEU A 47 20.31 -0.76 -5.02
CA LEU A 47 20.09 0.07 -6.21
C LEU A 47 19.80 -0.78 -7.46
N ASN A 48 20.38 -1.97 -7.56
CA ASN A 48 20.13 -2.93 -8.64
C ASN A 48 18.69 -3.48 -8.65
N LEU A 49 17.93 -3.30 -7.57
CA LEU A 49 16.49 -3.61 -7.56
C LEU A 49 15.66 -2.61 -8.37
N TRP A 50 16.26 -1.52 -8.85
CA TRP A 50 15.60 -0.45 -9.57
C TRP A 50 16.07 -0.39 -11.02
N ASP A 51 15.27 -0.95 -11.93
CA ASP A 51 15.40 -0.66 -13.37
C ASP A 51 14.22 0.19 -13.84
N LEU A 52 14.43 1.51 -13.86
CA LEU A 52 13.41 2.48 -14.29
C LEU A 52 13.18 2.50 -15.81
N LYS A 53 14.02 1.82 -16.59
CA LYS A 53 13.89 1.73 -18.05
C LYS A 53 13.12 0.49 -18.49
N ASP A 54 12.81 -0.40 -17.56
CA ASP A 54 12.07 -1.62 -17.83
C ASP A 54 10.63 -1.31 -18.28
N ILE A 55 10.28 -1.75 -19.49
CA ILE A 55 8.94 -1.59 -20.05
C ILE A 55 7.87 -2.35 -19.26
N ASN A 56 8.27 -3.37 -18.48
CA ASN A 56 7.37 -4.12 -17.62
C ASN A 56 6.77 -3.27 -16.50
N ILE A 57 7.34 -2.11 -16.19
CA ILE A 57 6.69 -1.12 -15.29
C ILE A 57 5.30 -0.79 -15.82
N ILE A 58 5.19 -0.49 -17.11
CA ILE A 58 3.91 -0.15 -17.73
C ILE A 58 3.12 -1.42 -18.05
N LEU A 59 3.75 -2.43 -18.66
CA LEU A 59 3.04 -3.63 -19.11
C LEU A 59 2.57 -4.50 -17.95
N VAL A 60 3.48 -4.95 -17.08
CA VAL A 60 3.15 -5.82 -15.95
C VAL A 60 2.55 -5.00 -14.81
N GLY A 61 3.19 -3.89 -14.44
CA GLY A 61 2.71 -3.05 -13.34
C GLY A 61 1.35 -2.41 -13.65
N GLY A 62 1.19 -1.86 -14.85
CA GLY A 62 -0.08 -1.28 -15.30
C GLY A 62 -1.19 -2.31 -15.47
N SER A 63 -0.92 -3.47 -16.10
CA SER A 63 -1.96 -4.53 -16.22
C SER A 63 -2.37 -5.09 -14.87
N THR A 64 -1.41 -5.28 -13.95
CA THR A 64 -1.69 -5.68 -12.56
C THR A 64 -2.62 -4.69 -11.88
N ALA A 65 -2.30 -3.39 -11.95
CA ALA A 65 -3.13 -2.35 -11.35
C ALA A 65 -4.56 -2.37 -11.93
N VAL A 66 -4.69 -2.46 -13.26
CA VAL A 66 -6.00 -2.54 -13.93
C VAL A 66 -6.81 -3.75 -13.44
N ILE A 67 -6.19 -4.94 -13.38
CA ILE A 67 -6.86 -6.17 -12.92
C ILE A 67 -7.34 -6.02 -11.48
N VAL A 68 -6.48 -5.54 -10.57
CA VAL A 68 -6.84 -5.33 -9.16
C VAL A 68 -7.96 -4.33 -9.03
N ILE A 69 -7.87 -3.18 -9.71
CA ILE A 69 -8.91 -2.14 -9.69
C ILE A 69 -10.25 -2.71 -10.19
N MET A 70 -10.24 -3.49 -11.27
CA MET A 70 -11.45 -4.12 -11.80
C MET A 70 -12.07 -5.10 -10.80
N ILE A 71 -11.26 -5.95 -10.15
CA ILE A 71 -11.73 -6.89 -9.13
C ILE A 71 -12.36 -6.13 -7.97
N ASP A 72 -11.70 -5.11 -7.44
CA ASP A 72 -12.20 -4.32 -6.33
C ASP A 72 -13.47 -3.53 -6.69
N PHE A 73 -13.58 -3.00 -7.91
CA PHE A 73 -14.85 -2.42 -8.39
C PHE A 73 -15.97 -3.45 -8.47
N MET A 74 -15.68 -4.68 -8.89
CA MET A 74 -16.67 -5.76 -8.85
C MET A 74 -17.07 -6.10 -7.41
N LEU A 75 -16.11 -6.19 -6.48
CA LEU A 75 -16.38 -6.42 -5.06
C LEU A 75 -17.27 -5.31 -4.49
N MET A 76 -16.96 -4.04 -4.73
CA MET A 76 -17.78 -2.90 -4.29
C MET A 76 -19.18 -2.87 -4.93
N LYS A 77 -19.34 -3.41 -6.14
CA LYS A 77 -20.64 -3.50 -6.83
C LYS A 77 -21.54 -4.58 -6.24
N TYR A 78 -20.98 -5.72 -5.83
CA TYR A 78 -21.76 -6.89 -5.41
C TYR A 78 -21.84 -7.11 -3.90
N LEU A 79 -20.87 -6.59 -3.13
CA LEU A 79 -20.83 -6.73 -1.69
C LEU A 79 -21.49 -5.53 -0.98
N PRO A 80 -22.08 -5.73 0.20
CA PRO A 80 -22.59 -4.61 1.00
C PRO A 80 -21.43 -3.75 1.53
N LYS A 81 -21.63 -2.43 1.56
CA LYS A 81 -20.64 -1.43 2.02
C LYS A 81 -20.02 -1.76 3.38
N SER A 82 -20.78 -2.34 4.30
CA SER A 82 -20.32 -2.71 5.64
C SER A 82 -19.15 -3.71 5.67
N MET A 83 -18.96 -4.48 4.59
CA MET A 83 -17.91 -5.49 4.46
C MET A 83 -16.56 -4.90 4.04
N TYR A 84 -16.55 -3.84 3.24
CA TYR A 84 -15.33 -3.20 2.72
C TYR A 84 -15.12 -1.76 3.24
N ASP A 85 -15.99 -1.26 4.12
CA ASP A 85 -15.81 0.01 4.81
C ASP A 85 -14.68 -0.10 5.87
N ASP A 86 -13.68 0.76 5.75
CA ASP A 86 -12.53 0.86 6.65
C ASP A 86 -12.80 1.74 7.89
N GLY A 87 -14.07 2.11 8.10
CA GLY A 87 -14.52 2.98 9.17
C GLY A 87 -14.53 4.46 8.78
N GLY A 88 -14.59 4.76 7.48
CA GLY A 88 -14.59 6.12 6.92
C GLY A 88 -13.23 6.80 6.94
N ILE A 89 -12.13 6.07 7.14
CA ILE A 89 -10.80 6.67 7.34
C ILE A 89 -10.23 7.10 5.98
N ASN A 90 -10.37 6.27 4.95
CA ASN A 90 -9.94 6.61 3.60
C ASN A 90 -10.71 7.84 3.06
N GLU A 91 -12.02 7.94 3.33
CA GLU A 91 -12.80 9.13 3.02
C GLU A 91 -12.19 10.37 3.67
N ARG A 92 -11.88 10.32 4.97
CA ARG A 92 -11.30 11.45 5.70
C ARG A 92 -9.91 11.86 5.20
N ILE A 93 -9.13 10.89 4.71
CA ILE A 93 -7.80 11.14 4.14
C ILE A 93 -7.94 11.87 2.79
N PHE A 94 -8.80 11.38 1.88
CA PHE A 94 -8.77 11.78 0.47
C PHE A 94 -9.89 12.76 0.04
N GLN A 95 -11.06 12.72 0.66
CA GLN A 95 -12.28 13.42 0.20
C GLN A 95 -12.07 14.93 0.01
N ASN A 96 -11.33 15.57 0.92
CA ASN A 96 -11.12 17.02 0.93
C ASN A 96 -9.73 17.44 0.45
N ARG A 97 -9.07 16.62 -0.37
CA ARG A 97 -7.70 16.89 -0.87
C ARG A 97 -7.69 17.18 -2.36
N GLY A 98 -6.72 17.99 -2.77
CA GLY A 98 -6.45 18.25 -4.18
C GLY A 98 -5.80 17.02 -4.83
N ILE A 99 -6.07 16.79 -6.12
CA ILE A 99 -5.55 15.62 -6.86
C ILE A 99 -4.01 15.56 -6.82
N ALA A 100 -3.32 16.71 -6.89
CA ALA A 100 -1.86 16.75 -6.78
C ALA A 100 -1.35 16.28 -5.40
N HIS A 101 -2.08 16.60 -4.32
CA HIS A 101 -1.74 16.12 -2.98
C HIS A 101 -2.00 14.62 -2.86
N ILE A 102 -3.12 14.13 -3.41
CA ILE A 102 -3.43 12.70 -3.47
C ILE A 102 -2.33 11.95 -4.22
N PHE A 103 -1.91 12.45 -5.38
CA PHE A 103 -0.81 11.88 -6.16
C PHE A 103 0.46 11.72 -5.32
N GLY A 104 0.92 12.80 -4.68
CA GLY A 104 2.14 12.76 -3.86
C GLY A 104 2.01 11.85 -2.64
N LEU A 105 0.82 11.79 -2.04
CA LEU A 105 0.54 10.94 -0.88
C LEU A 105 0.56 9.45 -1.26
N CYS A 106 -0.17 9.05 -2.30
CA CYS A 106 -0.18 7.67 -2.79
C CYS A 106 1.21 7.22 -3.26
N LEU A 107 1.98 8.10 -3.91
CA LEU A 107 3.34 7.78 -4.33
C LEU A 107 4.27 7.55 -3.12
N LEU A 108 4.14 8.38 -2.08
CA LEU A 108 4.91 8.20 -0.85
C LEU A 108 4.58 6.86 -0.16
N ILE A 109 3.28 6.52 -0.05
CA ILE A 109 2.82 5.27 0.54
C ILE A 109 3.39 4.08 -0.23
N ALA A 110 3.18 4.04 -1.55
CA ALA A 110 3.68 2.97 -2.40
C ALA A 110 5.21 2.84 -2.31
N LEU A 111 5.97 3.94 -2.37
CA LEU A 111 7.42 3.90 -2.22
C LEU A 111 7.84 3.33 -0.86
N ALA A 112 7.30 3.87 0.23
CA ALA A 112 7.69 3.47 1.58
C ALA A 112 7.39 1.98 1.83
N GLU A 113 6.19 1.55 1.49
CA GLU A 113 5.77 0.17 1.70
C GLU A 113 6.51 -0.80 0.80
N GLU A 114 6.62 -0.55 -0.51
CA GLU A 114 7.34 -1.47 -1.39
C GLU A 114 8.83 -1.57 -1.03
N ILE A 115 9.48 -0.46 -0.65
CA ILE A 115 10.87 -0.48 -0.18
C ILE A 115 11.00 -1.40 1.04
N LEU A 116 10.12 -1.28 2.04
CA LEU A 116 10.20 -2.13 3.23
C LEU A 116 9.90 -3.59 2.90
N PHE A 117 8.75 -3.85 2.28
CA PHE A 117 8.23 -5.20 2.17
C PHE A 117 8.88 -5.99 1.05
N ARG A 118 9.11 -5.39 -0.11
CA ARG A 118 9.69 -6.07 -1.28
C ARG A 118 11.20 -5.87 -1.29
N GLY A 119 11.61 -4.60 -1.24
CA GLY A 119 13.03 -4.22 -1.30
C GLY A 119 13.85 -4.81 -0.16
N VAL A 120 13.34 -4.84 1.08
CA VAL A 120 14.10 -5.31 2.24
C VAL A 120 13.61 -6.67 2.74
N ILE A 121 12.36 -6.80 3.19
CA ILE A 121 11.90 -8.02 3.87
C ILE A 121 11.85 -9.20 2.90
N GLN A 122 11.21 -9.06 1.74
CA GLN A 122 11.08 -10.16 0.79
C GLN A 122 12.43 -10.58 0.20
N THR A 123 13.29 -9.62 -0.18
CA THR A 123 14.65 -9.92 -0.68
C THR A 123 15.44 -10.85 0.23
N HIS A 124 15.30 -10.70 1.55
CA HIS A 124 16.10 -11.45 2.52
C HIS A 124 15.36 -12.62 3.18
N PHE A 125 14.04 -12.56 3.32
CA PHE A 125 13.23 -13.52 4.07
C PHE A 125 12.14 -14.21 3.24
N GLY A 126 11.99 -13.82 1.98
CA GLY A 126 11.03 -14.39 1.04
C GLY A 126 9.60 -13.87 1.19
N ILE A 127 8.78 -14.20 0.19
CA ILE A 127 7.41 -13.69 0.01
C ILE A 127 6.49 -14.00 1.20
N MET A 128 6.61 -15.19 1.80
CA MET A 128 5.73 -15.61 2.90
C MET A 128 5.87 -14.71 4.12
N ILE A 129 7.11 -14.41 4.53
CA ILE A 129 7.38 -13.58 5.70
C ILE A 129 6.96 -12.14 5.42
N ALA A 130 7.30 -11.62 4.24
CA ALA A 130 6.90 -10.28 3.82
C ALA A 130 5.38 -10.09 3.84
N SER A 131 4.61 -11.02 3.26
CA SER A 131 3.15 -10.94 3.20
C SER A 131 2.46 -11.11 4.54
N ILE A 132 2.98 -11.96 5.44
CA ILE A 132 2.44 -12.11 6.79
C ILE A 132 2.67 -10.80 7.59
N ILE A 133 3.87 -10.24 7.57
CA ILE A 133 4.17 -8.99 8.28
C ILE A 133 3.32 -7.85 7.72
N PHE A 134 3.18 -7.76 6.39
CA PHE A 134 2.31 -6.78 5.73
C PHE A 134 0.88 -6.86 6.25
N ALA A 135 0.28 -8.05 6.27
CA ALA A 135 -1.08 -8.24 6.73
C ALA A 135 -1.26 -7.90 8.21
N LEU A 136 -0.29 -8.23 9.07
CA LEU A 136 -0.33 -7.92 10.50
C LEU A 136 -0.23 -6.42 10.78
N LEU A 137 0.49 -5.66 9.95
CA LEU A 137 0.58 -4.20 10.07
C LEU A 137 -0.72 -3.50 9.64
N HIS A 138 -1.57 -4.18 8.87
CA HIS A 138 -2.93 -3.73 8.52
C HIS A 138 -3.93 -4.03 9.65
N ILE A 139 -3.61 -3.64 10.88
CA ILE A 139 -4.38 -3.95 12.10
C ILE A 139 -5.86 -3.57 11.98
N ARG A 140 -6.15 -2.44 11.30
CA ARG A 140 -7.52 -1.96 11.05
C ARG A 140 -8.37 -2.99 10.30
N TYR A 141 -7.75 -3.78 9.43
CA TYR A 141 -8.43 -4.71 8.54
C TYR A 141 -8.55 -6.11 9.15
N LEU A 142 -7.80 -6.43 10.20
CA LEU A 142 -7.84 -7.75 10.87
C LEU A 142 -9.25 -8.15 11.35
N TYR A 143 -10.14 -7.18 11.59
CA TYR A 143 -11.53 -7.41 12.01
C TYR A 143 -12.55 -7.32 10.86
N LYS A 144 -12.10 -7.10 9.62
CA LYS A 144 -12.89 -6.93 8.40
C LYS A 144 -12.41 -7.92 7.35
N TRP A 145 -13.01 -9.11 7.34
CA TRP A 145 -12.56 -10.25 6.53
C TRP A 145 -12.32 -9.92 5.05
N VAL A 146 -13.19 -9.12 4.41
CA VAL A 146 -12.98 -8.74 3.00
C VAL A 146 -11.73 -7.88 2.85
N LEU A 147 -11.58 -6.84 3.66
CA LEU A 147 -10.39 -5.99 3.63
C LEU A 147 -9.10 -6.77 3.94
N LEU A 148 -9.16 -7.67 4.92
CA LEU A 148 -8.02 -8.53 5.27
C LEU A 148 -7.61 -9.43 4.10
N ILE A 149 -8.57 -10.12 3.49
CA ILE A 149 -8.32 -11.00 2.34
C ILE A 149 -7.77 -10.17 1.16
N SER A 150 -8.36 -9.01 0.87
CA SER A 150 -7.88 -8.12 -0.19
C SER A 150 -6.43 -7.71 0.02
N VAL A 151 -6.04 -7.25 1.22
CA VAL A 151 -4.64 -6.84 1.46
C VAL A 151 -3.66 -8.01 1.48
N VAL A 152 -4.07 -9.18 1.96
CA VAL A 152 -3.24 -10.39 1.90
C VAL A 152 -3.01 -10.79 0.44
N LEU A 153 -4.07 -10.88 -0.36
CA LEU A 153 -3.97 -11.25 -1.77
C LEU A 153 -3.16 -10.22 -2.57
N LEU A 154 -3.39 -8.93 -2.33
CA LEU A 154 -2.60 -7.86 -2.95
C LEU A 154 -1.12 -7.97 -2.56
N SER A 155 -0.84 -8.29 -1.28
CA SER A 155 0.53 -8.45 -0.81
C SER A 155 1.26 -9.58 -1.53
N PHE A 156 0.62 -10.76 -1.64
CA PHE A 156 1.15 -11.91 -2.36
C PHE A 156 1.26 -11.65 -3.87
N LEU A 157 0.30 -10.95 -4.48
CA LEU A 157 0.35 -10.61 -5.90
C LEU A 157 1.54 -9.72 -6.24
N LEU A 158 1.71 -8.61 -5.52
CA LEU A 158 2.85 -7.72 -5.72
C LEU A 158 4.16 -8.41 -5.35
N GLY A 159 4.16 -9.24 -4.31
CA GLY A 159 5.33 -10.06 -3.96
C GLY A 159 5.71 -11.04 -5.06
N TYR A 160 4.74 -11.72 -5.67
CA TYR A 160 4.99 -12.62 -6.80
C TYR A 160 5.52 -11.87 -8.02
N ILE A 161 4.98 -10.69 -8.32
CA ILE A 161 5.50 -9.84 -9.40
C ILE A 161 6.95 -9.47 -9.14
N TYR A 162 7.28 -9.05 -7.91
CA TYR A 162 8.66 -8.75 -7.53
C TYR A 162 9.57 -9.98 -7.64
N GLU A 163 9.11 -11.17 -7.22
CA GLU A 163 9.88 -12.41 -7.30
C GLU A 163 10.25 -12.78 -8.74
N VAL A 164 9.33 -12.56 -9.69
CA VAL A 164 9.53 -12.92 -11.11
C VAL A 164 10.30 -11.84 -11.87
N THR A 165 10.11 -10.57 -11.53
CA THR A 165 10.74 -9.46 -12.28
C THR A 165 12.06 -8.98 -11.66
N GLY A 166 12.26 -9.19 -10.36
CA GLY A 166 13.38 -8.62 -9.60
C GLY A 166 13.39 -7.09 -9.52
N ASN A 167 12.32 -6.42 -9.97
CA ASN A 167 12.31 -4.97 -10.16
C ASN A 167 11.24 -4.29 -9.29
N LEU A 168 11.72 -3.51 -8.32
CA LEU A 168 10.91 -2.80 -7.35
C LEU A 168 10.08 -1.67 -7.98
N ALA A 169 10.56 -1.07 -9.07
CA ALA A 169 9.84 -0.01 -9.77
C ALA A 169 8.49 -0.49 -10.32
N ILE A 170 8.40 -1.78 -10.70
CA ILE A 170 7.17 -2.37 -11.23
C ILE A 170 6.12 -2.49 -10.13
N THR A 171 6.49 -2.96 -8.94
CA THR A 171 5.54 -3.08 -7.82
C THR A 171 5.16 -1.73 -7.24
N VAL A 172 6.11 -0.79 -7.15
CA VAL A 172 5.83 0.61 -6.75
C VAL A 172 4.81 1.23 -7.70
N PHE A 173 5.01 1.08 -9.02
CA PHE A 173 4.08 1.63 -10.00
C PHE A 173 2.70 0.99 -9.90
N ALA A 174 2.62 -0.34 -9.78
CA ALA A 174 1.34 -1.04 -9.64
C ALA A 174 0.59 -0.60 -8.37
N HIS A 175 1.26 -0.62 -7.21
CA HIS A 175 0.69 -0.22 -5.93
C HIS A 175 0.23 1.25 -5.96
N PHE A 176 1.09 2.14 -6.47
CA PHE A 176 0.77 3.55 -6.62
C PHE A 176 -0.48 3.78 -7.48
N MET A 177 -0.60 3.09 -8.63
CA MET A 177 -1.77 3.21 -9.51
C MET A 177 -3.06 2.74 -8.83
N ILE A 178 -3.01 1.62 -8.10
CA ILE A 178 -4.14 1.09 -7.35
C ILE A 178 -4.61 2.13 -6.31
N ASP A 179 -3.71 2.61 -5.47
CA ASP A 179 -4.01 3.60 -4.43
C ASP A 179 -4.53 4.91 -5.02
N PHE A 180 -3.88 5.40 -6.06
CA PHE A 180 -4.21 6.68 -6.67
C PHE A 180 -5.61 6.65 -7.29
N VAL A 181 -5.97 5.59 -8.00
CA VAL A 181 -7.30 5.45 -8.62
C VAL A 181 -8.40 5.38 -7.55
N PHE A 182 -8.20 4.63 -6.47
CA PHE A 182 -9.18 4.58 -5.38
C PHE A 182 -9.31 5.92 -4.63
N ALA A 183 -8.18 6.57 -4.35
CA ALA A 183 -8.19 7.87 -3.70
C ALA A 183 -8.88 8.94 -4.55
N VAL A 184 -8.65 8.94 -5.87
CA VAL A 184 -9.35 9.83 -6.81
C VAL A 184 -10.85 9.51 -6.88
N LYS A 185 -11.25 8.22 -6.90
CA LYS A 185 -12.66 7.83 -6.85
C LYS A 185 -13.35 8.39 -5.59
N ILE A 186 -12.76 8.19 -4.42
CA ILE A 186 -13.28 8.72 -3.14
C ILE A 186 -13.43 10.25 -3.21
N ARG A 187 -12.45 10.94 -3.80
CA ARG A 187 -12.49 12.39 -4.00
C ARG A 187 -13.62 12.83 -4.95
N MET A 188 -13.98 12.01 -5.94
CA MET A 188 -14.98 12.32 -6.96
C MET A 188 -16.42 11.99 -6.54
N GLU A 189 -16.63 10.99 -5.68
CA GLU A 189 -17.97 10.55 -5.22
C GLU A 189 -18.75 11.59 -4.38
N ASN A 190 -18.16 12.76 -4.10
CA ASN A 190 -18.79 13.89 -3.41
C ASN A 190 -18.79 15.19 -4.23
N ARG A 191 -18.90 15.11 -5.56
CA ARG A 191 -19.22 16.25 -6.43
C ARG A 191 -20.65 16.18 -6.92
#